data_AF-A0A7V4PAN6-F1
#
_entry.id   AF-A0A7V4PAN6-F1
#
_cell.length_a   1.000
_cell.length_b   1.000
_cell.length_c   1.000
_cell.angle_alpha   90.00
_cell.angle_beta   90.00
_cell.angle_gamma   90.00
#
_symmetry.space_group_name_H-M   'P 1'
#
loop_
_entity.id
_entity.type
_entity.pdbx_description
1 polymer ?
#
loop_
_entity_poly.entity_id
_entity_poly.type
_entity_poly.pdbx_seq_one_letter_code
_entity_poly.pdbx_strand_id
1 'polypeptide(L)'
;MAVALLAVLGVLAIVGLVFWILAIRLSYRIERQREGLLPRPRLVMTNIFHSAFWDVKDDKADPAVRSKLRTYIYAALGCMIAMAALSFSLPLLAAQETSAAAQPAQPPYDPTGTTLAYVRSNQDGTEPELIYMHAVSPTEVHVAKMVAPCTDAAYVTGVFDPATREGKLLVGGRLNREGGQTPQAWLNFQPETRKLEVRFGDPASDPVEVHDAPLAPWRMYDFDLSEFALFGPREPKDFNFGLALAWPDGSSPVLRVLGGANAKFLYSSNNGERNHFRISGPAFSDPAIGDRGGELIIDAKTGHVLEARLGRPNHTTYANFMLKLTAATPPPEGEKVWREALAAHWRNCPTEN
;
A
#
# COMPACT_ATOMS: atom_id res chain seq x y z
N MET A 1 -30.88 4.97 -7.47
CA MET A 1 -31.11 4.44 -8.85
C MET A 1 -30.67 3.00 -9.06
N ALA A 2 -29.61 2.53 -8.38
CA ALA A 2 -29.06 1.18 -8.58
C ALA A 2 -30.08 0.05 -8.33
N VAL A 3 -30.96 0.18 -7.32
CA VAL A 3 -32.01 -0.82 -7.02
C VAL A 3 -33.01 -0.97 -8.17
N ALA A 4 -33.43 0.14 -8.78
CA ALA A 4 -34.34 0.10 -9.93
C ALA A 4 -33.66 -0.55 -11.15
N LEU A 5 -32.38 -0.26 -11.38
CA LEU A 5 -31.60 -0.86 -12.46
C LEU A 5 -31.39 -2.38 -12.25
N LEU A 6 -31.10 -2.81 -11.03
CA LEU A 6 -31.00 -4.22 -10.67
C LEU A 6 -32.34 -4.96 -10.83
N ALA A 7 -33.45 -4.32 -10.46
CA ALA A 7 -34.79 -4.88 -10.70
C ALA A 7 -35.07 -5.05 -12.20
N VAL A 8 -34.71 -4.06 -13.03
CA VAL A 8 -34.82 -4.14 -14.50
C VAL A 8 -33.95 -5.26 -15.07
N LEU A 9 -32.70 -5.39 -14.62
CA LEU A 9 -31.80 -6.48 -15.01
C LEU A 9 -32.38 -7.85 -14.63
N GLY A 10 -32.95 -7.98 -13.44
CA GLY A 10 -33.61 -9.21 -12.98
C GLY A 10 -34.82 -9.58 -13.84
N VAL A 11 -35.67 -8.61 -14.20
CA VAL A 11 -36.80 -8.85 -15.10
C VAL A 11 -36.32 -9.25 -16.49
N LEU A 12 -35.30 -8.57 -17.04
CA LEU A 12 -34.74 -8.91 -18.35
C LEU A 12 -34.14 -10.32 -18.38
N ALA A 13 -33.49 -10.75 -17.30
CA ALA A 13 -32.95 -12.10 -17.17
C ALA A 13 -34.06 -13.16 -17.21
N ILE A 14 -35.14 -12.94 -16.45
CA ILE A 14 -36.30 -13.84 -16.40
C ILE A 14 -36.97 -13.91 -17.77
N VAL A 15 -37.23 -12.77 -18.40
CA VAL A 15 -37.89 -12.70 -19.72
C VAL A 15 -37.02 -13.36 -20.80
N GLY A 16 -35.71 -13.06 -20.82
CA GLY A 16 -34.76 -13.70 -21.74
C GLY A 16 -34.73 -15.21 -21.58
N LEU A 17 -34.73 -15.71 -20.34
CA LEU A 17 -34.76 -17.14 -20.05
C LEU A 17 -36.07 -17.81 -20.52
N VAL A 18 -37.22 -17.17 -20.30
CA VAL A 18 -38.52 -17.68 -20.78
C VAL A 18 -38.52 -17.82 -22.29
N PHE A 19 -38.08 -16.80 -23.03
CA PHE A 19 -38.01 -16.86 -24.49
C PHE A 19 -37.02 -17.93 -24.97
N TRP A 20 -35.89 -18.10 -24.28
CA TRP A 20 -34.92 -19.16 -24.59
C TRP A 20 -35.51 -20.57 -24.42
N ILE A 21 -36.23 -20.82 -23.32
CA ILE A 21 -36.91 -22.11 -23.08
C ILE A 21 -37.98 -22.37 -24.15
N LEU A 22 -38.74 -21.35 -24.54
CA LEU A 22 -39.74 -21.47 -25.60
C LEU A 22 -39.09 -21.75 -26.97
N ALA A 23 -37.96 -21.12 -27.27
CA ALA A 23 -37.18 -21.37 -28.48
C ALA A 23 -36.67 -22.83 -28.53
N ILE A 24 -36.15 -23.36 -27.41
CA ILE A 24 -35.75 -24.77 -27.31
C ILE A 24 -36.93 -25.70 -27.61
N ARG A 25 -38.11 -25.45 -27.01
CA ARG A 25 -39.32 -26.27 -27.24
C ARG A 25 -39.77 -26.25 -28.70
N LEU A 26 -39.73 -25.08 -29.34
CA LEU A 26 -40.09 -24.95 -30.76
C LEU A 26 -39.07 -25.62 -31.69
N SER A 27 -37.78 -25.52 -31.37
CA SER A 27 -36.74 -26.22 -32.11
C SER A 27 -36.96 -27.73 -32.11
N TYR A 28 -37.27 -28.33 -30.96
CA TYR A 28 -37.61 -29.76 -30.90
C TYR A 28 -38.84 -30.12 -31.73
N ARG A 29 -39.84 -29.24 -31.77
CA ARG A 29 -41.05 -29.47 -32.58
C ARG A 29 -40.72 -29.47 -34.07
N ILE A 30 -39.87 -28.54 -34.52
CA ILE A 30 -39.39 -28.46 -35.91
C ILE A 30 -38.57 -29.71 -36.26
N GLU A 31 -37.67 -30.14 -35.38
CA GLU A 31 -36.84 -31.32 -35.60
C GLU A 31 -37.67 -32.60 -35.72
N ARG A 32 -38.70 -32.77 -34.87
CA ARG A 32 -39.67 -33.88 -34.99
C ARG A 32 -40.46 -33.85 -36.31
N GLN A 33 -40.78 -32.66 -36.83
CA GLN A 33 -41.46 -32.54 -38.13
C GLN A 33 -40.55 -32.98 -39.29
N ARG A 34 -39.24 -32.77 -39.17
CA ARG A 34 -38.26 -33.12 -40.21
C ARG A 34 -37.92 -34.61 -40.23
N GLU A 35 -37.63 -35.21 -39.08
CA GLU A 35 -37.05 -36.56 -38.99
C GLU A 35 -38.03 -37.66 -38.53
N GLY A 36 -39.28 -37.30 -38.20
CA GLY A 36 -40.26 -38.23 -37.65
C GLY A 36 -40.00 -38.56 -36.16
N LEU A 37 -40.67 -39.59 -35.64
CA LEU A 37 -40.58 -40.01 -34.23
C LEU A 37 -39.23 -40.68 -33.92
N LEU A 38 -38.15 -39.90 -33.83
CA LEU A 38 -36.90 -40.41 -33.28
C LEU A 38 -37.03 -40.67 -31.77
N PRO A 39 -36.52 -41.82 -31.27
CA PRO A 39 -36.76 -42.25 -29.90
C PRO A 39 -36.04 -41.41 -28.83
N ARG A 40 -35.05 -40.59 -29.20
CA ARG A 40 -34.37 -39.64 -28.30
C ARG A 40 -33.86 -38.43 -29.08
N PRO A 41 -34.31 -37.20 -28.78
CA PRO A 41 -33.77 -36.02 -29.45
C PRO A 41 -32.36 -35.75 -28.91
N ARG A 42 -31.36 -35.69 -29.80
CA ARG A 42 -29.98 -35.33 -29.42
C ARG A 42 -29.91 -33.81 -29.31
N LEU A 43 -29.76 -33.30 -28.09
CA LEU A 43 -29.38 -31.90 -27.85
C LEU A 43 -28.00 -31.64 -28.45
N VAL A 44 -27.98 -31.10 -29.65
CA VAL A 44 -26.80 -30.38 -30.14
C VAL A 44 -27.20 -28.91 -30.20
N MET A 45 -26.64 -28.09 -29.32
CA MET A 45 -26.87 -26.63 -29.26
C MET A 45 -26.70 -25.94 -30.63
N THR A 46 -25.94 -26.54 -31.54
CA THR A 46 -25.76 -26.08 -32.92
C THR A 46 -27.03 -26.14 -33.79
N ASN A 47 -28.10 -26.82 -33.35
CA ASN A 47 -29.30 -27.06 -34.19
C ASN A 47 -30.42 -26.00 -34.07
N ILE A 48 -30.42 -25.14 -33.05
CA ILE A 48 -31.47 -24.11 -32.87
C ILE A 48 -31.35 -23.01 -33.92
N PHE A 49 -30.15 -22.48 -34.12
CA PHE A 49 -29.90 -21.44 -35.13
C PHE A 49 -30.05 -21.98 -36.54
N HIS A 50 -29.58 -23.21 -36.78
CA HIS A 50 -29.79 -23.91 -38.04
C HIS A 50 -31.28 -24.07 -38.37
N SER A 51 -32.10 -24.49 -37.40
CA SER A 51 -33.55 -24.63 -37.55
C SER A 51 -34.29 -23.30 -37.73
N ALA A 52 -33.72 -22.21 -37.21
CA ALA A 52 -34.32 -20.88 -37.33
C ALA A 52 -33.95 -20.18 -38.65
N PHE A 53 -32.68 -20.18 -39.04
CA PHE A 53 -32.15 -19.24 -40.04
C PHE A 53 -31.68 -19.86 -41.36
N TRP A 54 -31.51 -21.18 -41.43
CA TRP A 54 -31.12 -21.85 -42.67
C TRP A 54 -32.33 -22.47 -43.35
N ASP A 55 -32.48 -22.18 -44.64
CA ASP A 55 -33.46 -22.86 -45.48
C ASP A 55 -32.89 -24.19 -45.95
N VAL A 56 -33.50 -25.27 -45.48
CA VAL A 56 -33.18 -26.63 -45.91
C VAL A 56 -34.01 -26.91 -47.16
N LYS A 57 -33.36 -27.40 -48.22
CA LYS A 57 -34.05 -27.89 -49.41
C LYS A 57 -34.92 -29.10 -48.99
N ASP A 58 -36.21 -29.08 -49.32
CA ASP A 58 -37.21 -30.08 -48.90
C ASP A 58 -37.58 -30.09 -47.41
N ASP A 59 -37.58 -28.92 -46.77
CA ASP A 59 -37.99 -28.80 -45.36
C ASP A 59 -39.49 -29.03 -45.15
N LYS A 60 -39.82 -30.03 -44.34
CA LYS A 60 -41.19 -30.38 -43.95
C LYS A 60 -41.72 -29.57 -42.76
N ALA A 61 -40.90 -28.71 -42.17
CA ALA A 61 -41.29 -27.92 -41.02
C ALA A 61 -42.23 -26.77 -41.38
N ASP A 62 -43.23 -26.52 -40.53
CA ASP A 62 -44.22 -25.46 -40.72
C ASP A 62 -43.56 -24.06 -40.70
N PRO A 63 -43.70 -23.25 -41.78
CA PRO A 63 -43.15 -21.90 -41.85
C PRO A 63 -43.59 -20.99 -40.70
N ALA A 64 -44.82 -21.16 -40.19
CA ALA A 64 -45.34 -20.38 -39.07
C ALA A 64 -44.61 -20.71 -37.75
N VAL A 65 -44.24 -21.98 -37.56
CA VAL A 65 -43.46 -22.44 -36.41
C VAL A 65 -42.03 -21.91 -36.46
N ARG A 66 -41.42 -21.87 -37.66
CA ARG A 66 -40.09 -21.26 -37.86
C ARG A 66 -40.09 -19.76 -37.60
N SER A 67 -41.11 -19.04 -38.08
CA SER A 67 -41.27 -17.61 -37.80
C SER A 67 -41.35 -17.33 -36.29
N LYS A 68 -42.15 -18.11 -35.55
CA LYS A 68 -42.22 -18.02 -34.08
C LYS A 68 -40.88 -18.32 -33.40
N LEU A 69 -40.13 -19.31 -33.89
CA LEU A 69 -38.79 -19.62 -33.36
C LEU A 69 -37.84 -18.43 -33.53
N ARG A 70 -37.82 -17.78 -34.71
CA ARG A 70 -37.01 -16.57 -34.95
C ARG A 70 -37.37 -15.46 -33.97
N THR A 71 -38.66 -15.19 -33.77
CA THR A 71 -39.13 -14.16 -32.83
C THR A 71 -38.62 -14.41 -31.41
N TYR A 72 -38.67 -15.65 -30.92
CA TYR A 72 -38.19 -15.97 -29.57
C TYR A 72 -36.67 -15.88 -29.45
N ILE A 73 -35.92 -16.28 -30.47
CA ILE A 73 -34.46 -16.11 -30.49
C ILE A 73 -34.10 -14.62 -30.47
N TYR A 74 -34.75 -13.80 -31.31
CA TYR A 74 -34.50 -12.35 -31.32
C TYR A 74 -34.86 -11.69 -29.98
N ALA A 75 -35.97 -12.09 -29.36
CA ALA A 75 -36.36 -11.57 -28.04
C ALA A 75 -35.34 -11.95 -26.95
N ALA A 76 -34.90 -13.21 -26.91
CA ALA A 76 -33.91 -13.67 -25.94
C ALA A 76 -32.55 -12.96 -26.11
N LEU A 77 -32.08 -12.83 -27.36
CA LEU A 77 -30.84 -12.10 -27.67
C LEU A 77 -30.97 -10.61 -27.35
N GLY A 78 -32.12 -9.99 -27.65
CA GLY A 78 -32.41 -8.60 -27.30
C GLY A 78 -32.32 -8.36 -25.78
N CYS A 79 -32.88 -9.26 -24.97
CA CYS A 79 -32.74 -9.20 -23.51
C CYS A 79 -31.26 -9.33 -23.07
N MET A 80 -30.50 -10.26 -23.65
CA MET A 80 -29.08 -10.46 -23.33
C MET A 80 -28.23 -9.22 -23.66
N ILE A 81 -28.46 -8.61 -24.83
CA ILE A 81 -27.76 -7.39 -25.25
C ILE A 81 -28.13 -6.21 -24.35
N ALA A 82 -29.42 -6.05 -24.00
CA ALA A 82 -29.87 -5.02 -23.08
C ALA A 82 -29.23 -5.19 -21.69
N MET A 83 -29.16 -6.42 -21.17
CA MET A 83 -28.49 -6.69 -19.90
C MET A 83 -27.00 -6.36 -19.96
N ALA A 84 -26.31 -6.73 -21.04
CA ALA A 84 -24.89 -6.39 -21.22
C ALA A 84 -24.68 -4.86 -21.22
N ALA A 85 -25.47 -4.13 -22.01
CA ALA A 85 -25.39 -2.67 -22.08
C ALA A 85 -25.65 -2.00 -20.70
N LEU A 86 -26.68 -2.46 -19.97
CA LEU A 86 -26.99 -1.95 -18.63
C LEU A 86 -25.93 -2.34 -17.59
N SER A 87 -25.22 -3.46 -17.78
CA SER A 87 -24.13 -3.88 -16.91
C SER A 87 -22.88 -3.01 -17.04
N PHE A 88 -22.63 -2.43 -18.21
CA PHE A 88 -21.56 -1.43 -18.40
C PHE A 88 -21.87 -0.07 -17.73
N SER A 89 -23.13 0.21 -17.44
CA SER A 89 -23.56 1.44 -16.75
C SER A 89 -23.49 1.33 -15.22
N LEU A 90 -23.44 0.12 -14.66
CA LEU A 90 -23.36 -0.12 -13.21
C LEU A 90 -22.10 0.50 -12.57
N PRO A 91 -20.88 0.37 -13.12
CA PRO A 91 -19.68 0.99 -12.55
C PRO A 91 -19.75 2.52 -12.52
N LEU A 92 -20.39 3.14 -13.53
CA LEU A 92 -20.51 4.60 -13.64
C LEU A 92 -21.49 5.16 -12.60
N LEU A 93 -22.57 4.44 -12.30
CA LEU A 93 -23.52 4.83 -11.26
C LEU A 93 -23.00 4.54 -9.85
N ALA A 94 -22.21 3.47 -9.68
CA ALA A 94 -21.55 3.15 -8.40
C ALA A 94 -20.47 4.17 -8.03
N ALA A 95 -19.81 4.80 -9.01
CA ALA A 95 -18.81 5.84 -8.78
C ALA A 95 -19.40 7.16 -8.24
N GLN A 96 -20.71 7.35 -8.29
CA GLN A 96 -21.39 8.60 -7.87
C GLN A 96 -22.02 8.54 -6.47
N GLU A 97 -22.09 7.37 -5.83
CA GLU A 97 -22.70 7.21 -4.49
C GLU A 97 -21.70 6.84 -3.38
N THR A 98 -20.39 7.03 -3.57
CA THR A 98 -19.46 7.18 -2.44
C THR A 98 -19.42 8.63 -1.97
N SER A 99 -20.56 9.16 -1.52
CA SER A 99 -20.51 10.05 -0.36
C SER A 99 -20.13 9.15 0.81
N ALA A 100 -18.83 8.98 1.02
CA ALA A 100 -18.29 8.38 2.22
C ALA A 100 -19.02 9.05 3.40
N ALA A 101 -19.81 8.27 4.14
CA ALA A 101 -20.15 8.67 5.49
C ALA A 101 -18.83 9.04 6.14
N ALA A 102 -18.67 10.31 6.51
CA ALA A 102 -17.45 10.80 7.11
C ALA A 102 -17.17 9.89 8.30
N GLN A 103 -16.18 9.01 8.15
CA GLN A 103 -15.67 8.26 9.28
C GLN A 103 -15.29 9.33 10.32
N PRO A 104 -15.74 9.19 11.58
CA PRO A 104 -15.36 10.15 12.60
C PRO A 104 -13.84 10.30 12.55
N ALA A 105 -13.38 11.53 12.37
CA ALA A 105 -11.96 11.83 12.31
C ALA A 105 -11.29 11.17 13.52
N GLN A 106 -10.30 10.31 13.28
CA GLN A 106 -9.64 9.62 14.37
C GLN A 106 -9.10 10.67 15.36
N PRO A 107 -9.32 10.48 16.67
CA PRO A 107 -8.91 11.46 17.67
C PRO A 107 -7.42 11.79 17.50
N PRO A 108 -6.98 13.02 17.73
CA PRO A 108 -5.56 13.36 17.69
C PRO A 108 -4.76 12.39 18.59
N TYR A 109 -3.69 11.80 18.05
CA TYR A 109 -2.75 11.03 18.83
C TYR A 109 -1.56 11.94 19.14
N ASP A 110 -1.27 12.13 20.43
CA ASP A 110 -0.07 12.83 20.87
C ASP A 110 0.97 11.79 21.31
N PRO A 111 2.06 11.62 20.55
CA PRO A 111 3.12 10.68 20.87
C PRO A 111 4.12 11.22 21.91
N THR A 112 4.04 12.50 22.29
CA THR A 112 5.08 13.18 23.08
C THR A 112 5.45 12.40 24.34
N GLY A 113 6.74 12.16 24.53
CA GLY A 113 7.33 11.38 25.63
C GLY A 113 7.30 9.87 25.42
N THR A 114 6.72 9.35 24.33
CA THR A 114 6.73 7.92 24.01
C THR A 114 8.11 7.48 23.53
N THR A 115 8.55 6.31 23.98
CA THR A 115 9.74 5.63 23.45
C THR A 115 9.36 4.30 22.81
N LEU A 116 9.78 4.12 21.57
CA LEU A 116 9.60 2.90 20.80
C LEU A 116 10.94 2.18 20.70
N ALA A 117 10.94 0.88 20.98
CA ALA A 117 12.10 0.01 20.79
C ALA A 117 11.81 -0.93 19.63
N TYR A 118 12.75 -1.00 18.70
CA TYR A 118 12.71 -1.85 17.53
C TYR A 118 13.97 -2.71 17.43
N VAL A 119 13.84 -3.80 16.67
CA VAL A 119 14.98 -4.50 16.08
C VAL A 119 14.96 -4.24 14.58
N ARG A 120 16.06 -3.70 14.07
CA ARG A 120 16.39 -3.66 12.63
C ARG A 120 17.26 -4.87 12.28
N SER A 121 17.03 -5.49 11.14
CA SER A 121 17.80 -6.66 10.67
C SER A 121 17.58 -6.92 9.18
N ASN A 122 18.28 -7.90 8.61
CA ASN A 122 17.81 -8.58 7.42
C ASN A 122 16.53 -9.38 7.74
N GLN A 123 15.69 -9.65 6.74
CA GLN A 123 14.43 -10.38 6.89
C GLN A 123 14.60 -11.84 7.38
N ASP A 124 15.80 -12.40 7.27
CA ASP A 124 16.15 -13.72 7.84
C ASP A 124 16.60 -13.63 9.31
N GLY A 125 16.64 -12.43 9.89
CA GLY A 125 17.04 -12.15 11.27
C GLY A 125 18.54 -11.93 11.47
N THR A 126 19.35 -11.94 10.40
CA THR A 126 20.79 -11.65 10.49
C THR A 126 21.06 -10.15 10.62
N GLU A 127 22.25 -9.80 11.14
CA GLU A 127 22.68 -8.42 11.40
C GLU A 127 21.70 -7.62 12.30
N PRO A 128 21.28 -8.13 13.47
CA PRO A 128 20.33 -7.41 14.32
C PRO A 128 20.95 -6.14 14.93
N GLU A 129 20.17 -5.07 14.97
CA GLU A 129 20.53 -3.80 15.58
C GLU A 129 19.34 -3.24 16.36
N LEU A 130 19.61 -2.73 17.57
CA LEU A 130 18.60 -2.11 18.41
C LEU A 130 18.39 -0.66 17.98
N ILE A 131 17.14 -0.31 17.68
CA ILE A 131 16.74 1.05 17.32
C ILE A 131 15.78 1.56 18.37
N TYR A 132 16.15 2.64 19.05
CA TYR A 132 15.28 3.34 19.98
C TYR A 132 14.83 4.65 19.32
N MET A 133 13.53 4.93 19.35
CA MET A 133 12.95 6.18 18.86
C MET A 133 12.20 6.86 20.00
N HIS A 134 12.51 8.12 20.29
CA HIS A 134 11.88 8.89 21.34
C HIS A 134 11.21 10.14 20.75
N ALA A 135 9.88 10.24 20.92
CA ALA A 135 9.12 11.41 20.49
C ALA A 135 9.30 12.54 21.53
N VAL A 136 10.15 13.51 21.22
CA VAL A 136 10.50 14.62 22.14
C VAL A 136 9.37 15.64 22.20
N SER A 137 8.74 15.89 21.05
CA SER A 137 7.62 16.81 20.89
C SER A 137 6.73 16.34 19.74
N PRO A 138 5.57 16.99 19.47
CA PRO A 138 4.72 16.66 18.33
C PRO A 138 5.42 16.78 16.96
N THR A 139 6.59 17.38 16.90
CA THR A 139 7.36 17.67 15.68
C THR A 139 8.80 17.22 15.75
N GLU A 140 9.21 16.50 16.79
CA GLU A 140 10.62 16.15 17.02
C GLU A 140 10.76 14.71 17.49
N VAL A 141 11.67 13.97 16.84
CA VAL A 141 12.01 12.59 17.21
C VAL A 141 13.52 12.44 17.29
N HIS A 142 13.98 11.74 18.32
CA HIS A 142 15.37 11.31 18.48
C HIS A 142 15.46 9.82 18.24
N VAL A 143 16.51 9.37 17.54
CA VAL A 143 16.73 7.97 17.22
C VAL A 143 18.15 7.58 17.59
N ALA A 144 18.29 6.51 18.37
CA ALA A 144 19.58 5.90 18.67
C ALA A 144 19.63 4.49 18.07
N LYS A 145 20.77 4.15 17.45
CA LYS A 145 20.98 2.89 16.74
C LYS A 145 22.23 2.21 17.26
N MET A 146 22.06 1.01 17.82
CA MET A 146 23.06 0.35 18.65
C MET A 146 23.18 -1.11 18.21
N VAL A 147 24.36 -1.48 17.68
CA VAL A 147 24.64 -2.87 17.28
C VAL A 147 25.04 -3.71 18.50
N ALA A 148 26.00 -3.23 19.29
CA ALA A 148 26.46 -3.90 20.49
C ALA A 148 26.92 -2.89 21.56
N PRO A 149 26.88 -3.23 22.85
CA PRO A 149 27.42 -2.36 23.90
C PRO A 149 28.88 -1.99 23.64
N CYS A 150 29.28 -0.79 24.07
CA CYS A 150 30.66 -0.29 23.96
C CYS A 150 31.19 -0.16 22.53
N THR A 151 30.35 -0.19 21.50
CA THR A 151 30.73 0.11 20.12
C THR A 151 30.22 1.47 19.70
N ASP A 152 30.62 1.93 18.51
CA ASP A 152 29.96 3.08 17.89
C ASP A 152 28.46 2.85 17.76
N ALA A 153 27.70 3.91 18.03
CA ALA A 153 26.26 3.96 17.92
C ALA A 153 25.88 5.28 17.26
N ALA A 154 24.88 5.24 16.38
CA ALA A 154 24.36 6.45 15.75
C ALA A 154 23.34 7.12 16.67
N TYR A 155 23.37 8.44 16.70
CA TYR A 155 22.32 9.26 17.28
C TYR A 155 21.88 10.25 16.21
N VAL A 156 20.61 10.19 15.83
CA VAL A 156 20.04 11.01 14.76
C VAL A 156 18.81 11.73 15.29
N THR A 157 18.70 13.03 15.04
CA THR A 157 17.52 13.83 15.41
C THR A 157 16.79 14.30 14.17
N GLY A 158 15.47 14.44 14.28
CA GLY A 158 14.63 14.96 13.21
C GLY A 158 13.60 15.95 13.73
N VAL A 159 13.55 17.12 13.09
CA VAL A 159 12.51 18.13 13.28
C VAL A 159 11.65 18.20 12.03
N PHE A 160 10.34 18.22 12.20
CA PHE A 160 9.36 18.10 11.13
C PHE A 160 8.42 19.30 11.06
N ASP A 161 7.91 19.58 9.86
CA ASP A 161 6.80 20.50 9.68
C ASP A 161 5.48 19.81 10.06
N PRO A 162 4.68 20.32 11.00
CA PRO A 162 3.43 19.67 11.39
C PRO A 162 2.34 19.72 10.30
N ALA A 163 2.38 20.72 9.40
CA ALA A 163 1.40 20.89 8.34
C ALA A 163 1.70 19.96 7.15
N THR A 164 2.96 19.92 6.70
CA THR A 164 3.34 19.09 5.55
C THR A 164 3.79 17.69 5.95
N ARG A 165 4.16 17.49 7.23
CA ARG A 165 4.73 16.25 7.80
C ARG A 165 6.07 15.86 7.18
N GLU A 166 6.75 16.83 6.58
CA GLU A 166 8.07 16.65 5.96
C GLU A 166 9.18 16.95 6.96
N GLY A 167 10.32 16.25 6.82
CA GLY A 167 11.53 16.59 7.56
C GLY A 167 11.99 18.00 7.21
N LYS A 168 12.17 18.86 8.20
CA LYS A 168 12.77 20.20 8.03
C LYS A 168 14.28 20.16 8.24
N LEU A 169 14.68 19.44 9.28
CA LEU A 169 16.07 19.27 9.68
C LEU A 169 16.27 17.85 10.18
N LEU A 170 17.26 17.16 9.63
CA LEU A 170 17.81 15.94 10.20
C LEU A 170 19.26 16.20 10.58
N VAL A 171 19.65 15.79 11.80
CA VAL A 171 21.03 15.88 12.26
C VAL A 171 21.54 14.48 12.53
N GLY A 172 22.52 14.03 11.75
CA GLY A 172 23.22 12.77 11.95
C GLY A 172 24.46 12.97 12.83
N GLY A 173 24.73 12.02 13.71
CA GLY A 173 25.89 12.05 14.58
C GLY A 173 26.10 10.73 15.32
N ARG A 174 27.06 10.76 16.26
CA ARG A 174 27.35 9.64 17.15
C ARG A 174 26.66 9.82 18.49
N LEU A 175 26.20 8.75 19.09
CA LEU A 175 25.84 8.73 20.51
C LEU A 175 27.14 8.87 21.32
N ASN A 176 27.21 9.87 22.19
CA ASN A 176 28.33 10.05 23.10
C ASN A 176 28.09 9.34 24.44
N ARG A 177 29.15 9.26 25.27
CA ARG A 177 29.13 8.53 26.55
C ARG A 177 28.23 9.19 27.60
N GLU A 178 27.96 10.48 27.44
CA GLU A 178 27.06 11.27 28.30
C GLU A 178 25.58 11.06 27.94
N GLY A 179 25.27 10.26 26.91
CA GLY A 179 23.90 10.02 26.45
C GLY A 179 23.34 11.13 25.56
N GLY A 180 24.21 11.97 25.00
CA GLY A 180 23.89 13.00 24.03
C GLY A 180 24.34 12.64 22.61
N GLN A 181 24.18 13.60 21.70
CA GLN A 181 24.66 13.51 20.33
C GLN A 181 25.97 14.28 20.18
N THR A 182 26.94 13.70 19.47
CA THR A 182 28.04 14.41 18.81
C THR A 182 27.68 14.58 17.34
N PRO A 183 27.16 15.74 16.91
CA PRO A 183 26.69 15.98 15.55
C PRO A 183 27.83 15.91 14.52
N GLN A 184 27.53 15.45 13.31
CA GLN A 184 28.51 15.32 12.22
C GLN A 184 27.95 15.70 10.85
N ALA A 185 26.64 15.55 10.64
CA ALA A 185 25.98 15.82 9.37
C ALA A 185 24.63 16.51 9.59
N TRP A 186 24.27 17.42 8.69
CA TRP A 186 22.99 18.12 8.68
C TRP A 186 22.34 17.99 7.32
N LEU A 187 21.05 17.70 7.31
CA LEU A 187 20.21 17.70 6.13
C LEU A 187 19.05 18.65 6.34
N ASN A 188 19.05 19.75 5.59
CA ASN A 188 18.03 20.79 5.66
C ASN A 188 17.11 20.69 4.45
N PHE A 189 15.80 20.81 4.68
CA PHE A 189 14.82 20.93 3.62
C PHE A 189 14.40 22.39 3.44
N GLN A 190 14.53 22.88 2.21
CA GLN A 190 14.11 24.22 1.80
C GLN A 190 12.72 24.12 1.14
N PRO A 191 11.62 24.49 1.82
CA PRO A 191 10.26 24.24 1.34
C PRO A 191 9.94 25.02 0.05
N GLU A 192 10.40 26.27 -0.06
CA GLU A 192 10.11 27.15 -1.21
C GLU A 192 10.70 26.61 -2.52
N THR A 193 11.87 26.00 -2.45
CA THR A 193 12.59 25.48 -3.63
C THR A 193 12.54 23.95 -3.73
N ARG A 194 11.92 23.27 -2.76
CA ARG A 194 11.96 21.82 -2.54
C ARG A 194 13.36 21.22 -2.69
N LYS A 195 14.37 21.87 -2.08
CA LYS A 195 15.75 21.36 -2.09
C LYS A 195 16.13 20.70 -0.76
N LEU A 196 16.96 19.67 -0.86
CA LEU A 196 17.63 19.01 0.25
C LEU A 196 19.10 19.43 0.24
N GLU A 197 19.56 20.07 1.32
CA GLU A 197 20.92 20.58 1.46
C GLU A 197 21.68 19.76 2.51
N VAL A 198 22.79 19.16 2.11
CA VAL A 198 23.66 18.36 2.98
C VAL A 198 24.85 19.20 3.43
N ARG A 199 25.18 19.16 4.73
CA ARG A 199 26.38 19.77 5.32
C ARG A 199 27.10 18.75 6.20
N PHE A 200 28.42 18.85 6.30
CA PHE A 200 29.25 18.00 7.17
C PHE A 200 30.16 18.85 8.06
N GLY A 201 30.44 18.36 9.27
CA GLY A 201 31.35 18.98 10.24
C GLY A 201 30.73 20.17 10.99
N ASP A 202 30.33 21.22 10.27
CA ASP A 202 29.79 22.46 10.84
C ASP A 202 28.39 22.78 10.26
N PRO A 203 27.35 23.02 11.08
CA PRO A 203 26.02 23.39 10.60
C PRO A 203 25.99 24.73 9.83
N ALA A 204 26.95 25.62 10.07
CA ALA A 204 27.06 26.92 9.40
C ALA A 204 27.88 26.86 8.10
N SER A 205 28.45 25.71 7.75
CA SER A 205 29.15 25.53 6.48
C SER A 205 28.22 25.62 5.27
N ASP A 206 28.79 25.94 4.11
CA ASP A 206 28.07 25.88 2.84
C ASP A 206 27.63 24.42 2.55
N PRO A 207 26.45 24.20 1.93
CA PRO A 207 26.04 22.88 1.49
C PRO A 207 27.10 22.23 0.60
N VAL A 208 27.49 21.01 0.94
CA VAL A 208 28.39 20.19 0.11
C VAL A 208 27.63 19.46 -0.99
N GLU A 209 26.34 19.20 -0.79
CA GLU A 209 25.43 18.63 -1.78
C GLU A 209 24.08 19.33 -1.72
N VAL A 210 23.45 19.49 -2.89
CA VAL A 210 22.10 20.04 -3.03
C VAL A 210 21.33 19.17 -4.01
N HIS A 211 20.19 18.64 -3.56
CA HIS A 211 19.36 17.72 -4.35
C HIS A 211 17.93 18.20 -4.42
N ASP A 212 17.20 17.81 -5.47
CA ASP A 212 15.75 17.94 -5.48
C ASP A 212 15.13 16.97 -4.46
N ALA A 213 14.23 17.48 -3.62
CA ALA A 213 13.48 16.63 -2.69
C ALA A 213 12.55 15.68 -3.49
N PRO A 214 12.35 14.44 -3.01
CA PRO A 214 11.38 13.54 -3.64
C PRO A 214 9.94 14.03 -3.40
N LEU A 215 8.97 13.24 -3.86
CA LEU A 215 7.54 13.50 -3.67
C LEU A 215 7.19 13.83 -2.21
N ALA A 216 6.33 14.81 -2.00
CA ALA A 216 5.82 15.13 -0.66
C ALA A 216 4.82 14.07 -0.16
N PRO A 217 4.78 13.76 1.15
CA PRO A 217 5.79 14.15 2.12
C PRO A 217 7.09 13.36 1.91
N TRP A 218 8.24 14.03 1.88
CA TRP A 218 9.54 13.36 1.79
C TRP A 218 10.00 12.82 3.15
N ARG A 219 10.75 11.72 3.11
CA ARG A 219 11.28 11.02 4.30
C ARG A 219 12.69 10.50 4.03
N MET A 220 13.47 10.40 5.09
CA MET A 220 14.80 9.77 5.04
C MET A 220 14.69 8.28 5.37
N TYR A 221 15.03 7.42 4.42
CA TYR A 221 14.87 5.98 4.56
C TYR A 221 15.85 5.36 5.56
N ASP A 222 17.08 5.88 5.65
CA ASP A 222 18.00 5.47 6.71
C ASP A 222 17.54 5.92 8.09
N PHE A 223 16.56 6.83 8.23
CA PHE A 223 16.00 7.23 9.52
C PHE A 223 14.94 6.24 10.05
N ASP A 224 14.94 5.02 9.50
CA ASP A 224 14.18 3.86 9.98
C ASP A 224 12.67 4.12 10.09
N LEU A 225 12.13 4.97 9.21
CA LEU A 225 10.71 5.36 9.19
C LEU A 225 10.24 6.03 10.49
N SER A 226 11.16 6.63 11.27
CA SER A 226 10.86 7.16 12.60
C SER A 226 9.85 8.30 12.61
N GLU A 227 9.65 8.98 11.49
CA GLU A 227 8.59 9.98 11.35
C GLU A 227 7.19 9.39 11.55
N PHE A 228 6.99 8.07 11.37
CA PHE A 228 5.73 7.40 11.69
C PHE A 228 5.46 7.30 13.20
N ALA A 229 6.47 7.50 14.05
CA ALA A 229 6.25 7.72 15.48
C ALA A 229 5.40 8.97 15.74
N LEU A 230 5.45 9.96 14.83
CA LEU A 230 4.71 11.21 14.93
C LEU A 230 3.48 11.25 13.99
N PHE A 231 3.67 10.83 12.74
CA PHE A 231 2.73 11.06 11.64
C PHE A 231 2.29 9.78 10.93
N GLY A 232 2.33 8.66 11.65
CA GLY A 232 1.83 7.37 11.20
C GLY A 232 0.42 7.44 10.59
N PRO A 233 0.16 6.88 9.41
CA PRO A 233 -1.18 6.78 8.86
C PRO A 233 -1.98 5.76 9.67
N ARG A 234 -3.11 6.23 10.21
CA ARG A 234 -3.98 5.44 11.08
C ARG A 234 -5.24 4.95 10.37
N GLU A 235 -5.54 5.54 9.22
CA GLU A 235 -6.68 5.20 8.40
C GLU A 235 -6.36 4.03 7.46
N PRO A 236 -7.32 3.12 7.21
CA PRO A 236 -7.17 1.99 6.29
C PRO A 236 -7.29 2.42 4.82
N LYS A 237 -6.37 3.28 4.37
CA LYS A 237 -6.37 3.83 3.00
C LYS A 237 -4.98 3.92 2.42
N ASP A 238 -4.90 3.90 1.09
CA ASP A 238 -3.65 4.10 0.37
C ASP A 238 -3.02 5.45 0.72
N PHE A 239 -1.69 5.49 0.75
CA PHE A 239 -0.93 6.73 0.92
C PHE A 239 0.40 6.65 0.20
N ASN A 240 0.97 7.82 -0.11
CA ASN A 240 2.23 7.93 -0.84
C ASN A 240 3.19 8.85 -0.08
N PHE A 241 4.48 8.66 -0.32
CA PHE A 241 5.55 9.50 0.23
C PHE A 241 6.80 9.40 -0.65
N GLY A 242 7.72 10.35 -0.50
CA GLY A 242 9.02 10.32 -1.16
C GLY A 242 10.11 9.78 -0.24
N LEU A 243 11.09 9.07 -0.81
CA LEU A 243 12.26 8.58 -0.09
C LEU A 243 13.56 9.17 -0.62
N ALA A 244 14.37 9.65 0.30
CA ALA A 244 15.80 9.89 0.12
C ALA A 244 16.58 8.98 1.09
N LEU A 245 17.87 8.78 0.84
CA LEU A 245 18.69 7.83 1.57
C LEU A 245 20.14 8.31 1.60
N ALA A 246 20.72 8.48 2.79
CA ALA A 246 22.16 8.67 2.91
C ALA A 246 22.83 7.30 2.84
N TRP A 247 23.72 7.14 1.87
CA TRP A 247 24.39 5.88 1.57
C TRP A 247 25.89 6.03 1.84
N PRO A 248 26.38 5.71 3.05
CA PRO A 248 27.77 5.96 3.43
C PRO A 248 28.70 4.84 2.91
N ASP A 249 28.69 4.58 1.60
CA ASP A 249 29.64 3.65 0.95
C ASP A 249 30.96 4.35 0.53
N GLY A 250 31.15 5.60 0.94
CA GLY A 250 32.28 6.43 0.55
C GLY A 250 32.19 6.98 -0.87
N SER A 251 31.11 6.72 -1.61
CA SER A 251 30.85 7.32 -2.91
C SER A 251 30.11 8.65 -2.79
N SER A 252 30.30 9.53 -3.78
CA SER A 252 29.51 10.74 -3.98
C SER A 252 28.51 10.51 -5.12
N PRO A 253 27.25 10.97 -5.00
CA PRO A 253 26.69 11.69 -3.85
C PRO A 253 26.39 10.79 -2.66
N VAL A 254 26.59 11.31 -1.45
CA VAL A 254 26.23 10.65 -0.19
C VAL A 254 24.72 10.52 -0.09
N LEU A 255 23.97 11.55 -0.47
CA LEU A 255 22.52 11.50 -0.49
C LEU A 255 22.00 11.01 -1.85
N ARG A 256 21.13 10.00 -1.82
CA ARG A 256 20.46 9.45 -3.00
C ARG A 256 18.96 9.67 -2.91
N VAL A 257 18.39 10.34 -3.91
CA VAL A 257 16.94 10.51 -4.04
C VAL A 257 16.37 9.26 -4.71
N LEU A 258 15.63 8.45 -3.95
CA LEU A 258 15.11 7.17 -4.45
C LEU A 258 13.82 7.35 -5.25
N GLY A 259 13.04 8.40 -4.95
CA GLY A 259 11.79 8.71 -5.63
C GLY A 259 10.56 8.37 -4.78
N GLY A 260 9.43 8.09 -5.44
CA GLY A 260 8.16 7.84 -4.77
C GLY A 260 8.02 6.41 -4.24
N ALA A 261 7.37 6.29 -3.09
CA ALA A 261 6.87 5.07 -2.48
C ALA A 261 5.35 5.14 -2.39
N ASN A 262 4.70 4.05 -2.78
CA ASN A 262 3.25 3.87 -2.72
C ASN A 262 2.95 2.79 -1.69
N ALA A 263 2.16 3.11 -0.67
CA ALA A 263 1.64 2.17 0.29
C ALA A 263 0.18 1.88 -0.02
N LYS A 264 -0.06 0.73 -0.65
CA LYS A 264 -1.41 0.25 -0.97
C LYS A 264 -1.99 -0.49 0.22
N PHE A 265 -3.10 -0.01 0.76
CA PHE A 265 -3.85 -0.70 1.80
C PHE A 265 -4.37 -2.05 1.29
N LEU A 266 -4.20 -3.09 2.10
CA LEU A 266 -4.65 -4.44 1.78
C LEU A 266 -5.86 -4.82 2.62
N TYR A 267 -5.72 -4.79 3.94
CA TYR A 267 -6.76 -5.14 4.90
C TYR A 267 -6.34 -4.72 6.32
N SER A 268 -7.30 -4.75 7.25
CA SER A 268 -7.03 -4.63 8.68
C SER A 268 -7.18 -6.00 9.37
N SER A 269 -6.33 -6.28 10.35
CA SER A 269 -6.35 -7.52 11.14
C SER A 269 -6.49 -7.22 12.63
N ASN A 270 -6.62 -8.26 13.48
CA ASN A 270 -6.80 -8.13 14.93
C ASN A 270 -7.95 -7.16 15.26
N ASN A 271 -9.14 -7.42 14.73
CA ASN A 271 -10.32 -6.57 14.96
C ASN A 271 -10.13 -5.09 14.56
N GLY A 272 -9.25 -4.82 13.59
CA GLY A 272 -8.98 -3.46 13.11
C GLY A 272 -7.80 -2.78 13.78
N GLU A 273 -7.09 -3.44 14.71
CA GLU A 273 -5.93 -2.86 15.41
C GLU A 273 -4.69 -2.71 14.51
N ARG A 274 -4.59 -3.48 13.41
CA ARG A 274 -3.42 -3.45 12.54
C ARG A 274 -3.81 -3.27 11.09
N ASN A 275 -3.26 -2.25 10.43
CA ASN A 275 -3.43 -2.01 9.01
C ASN A 275 -2.24 -2.58 8.24
N HIS A 276 -2.51 -3.37 7.20
CA HIS A 276 -1.51 -4.01 6.35
C HIS A 276 -1.43 -3.30 5.00
N PHE A 277 -0.22 -2.98 4.58
CA PHE A 277 0.05 -2.27 3.34
C PHE A 277 1.09 -3.02 2.50
N ARG A 278 0.91 -2.97 1.18
CA ARG A 278 1.96 -3.32 0.21
C ARG A 278 2.70 -2.06 -0.20
N ILE A 279 4.01 -2.09 -0.08
CA ILE A 279 4.91 -1.01 -0.47
C ILE A 279 5.48 -1.31 -1.86
N SER A 280 5.42 -0.34 -2.76
CA SER A 280 6.04 -0.41 -4.09
C SER A 280 6.37 1.00 -4.61
N GLY A 281 6.89 1.10 -5.83
CA GLY A 281 7.14 2.37 -6.51
C GLY A 281 8.62 2.61 -6.83
N PRO A 282 8.94 3.73 -7.51
CA PRO A 282 10.31 4.03 -7.96
C PRO A 282 11.37 3.94 -6.86
N ALA A 283 11.04 4.30 -5.62
CA ALA A 283 11.97 4.20 -4.49
C ALA A 283 12.46 2.77 -4.21
N PHE A 284 11.70 1.77 -4.64
CA PHE A 284 11.99 0.36 -4.45
C PHE A 284 12.35 -0.36 -5.75
N SER A 285 12.39 0.35 -6.88
CA SER A 285 12.89 -0.24 -8.13
C SER A 285 14.41 -0.31 -8.13
N ASP A 286 14.95 -1.45 -8.53
CA ASP A 286 16.37 -1.70 -8.76
C ASP A 286 16.54 -2.17 -10.21
N PRO A 287 17.32 -1.49 -11.07
CA PRO A 287 17.48 -1.88 -12.46
C PRO A 287 18.06 -3.29 -12.64
N ALA A 288 18.85 -3.80 -11.69
CA ALA A 288 19.51 -5.09 -11.80
C ALA A 288 18.61 -6.25 -11.32
N ILE A 289 17.72 -6.00 -10.35
CA ILE A 289 16.99 -7.07 -9.64
C ILE A 289 15.47 -6.91 -9.78
N GLY A 290 14.98 -5.74 -10.21
CA GLY A 290 13.56 -5.45 -10.38
C GLY A 290 12.94 -4.77 -9.15
N ASP A 291 11.65 -5.04 -8.90
CA ASP A 291 10.91 -4.46 -7.78
C ASP A 291 11.37 -5.06 -6.45
N ARG A 292 11.84 -4.19 -5.54
CA ARG A 292 12.28 -4.52 -4.18
C ARG A 292 11.38 -3.88 -3.13
N GLY A 293 10.09 -3.75 -3.44
CA GLY A 293 9.05 -3.30 -2.51
C GLY A 293 8.89 -4.23 -1.32
N GLY A 294 7.72 -4.23 -0.70
CA GLY A 294 7.48 -5.12 0.43
C GLY A 294 6.21 -4.85 1.18
N GLU A 295 6.25 -5.01 2.50
CA GLU A 295 5.09 -4.95 3.38
C GLU A 295 5.35 -4.01 4.55
N LEU A 296 4.28 -3.35 4.97
CA LEU A 296 4.26 -2.45 6.11
C LEU A 296 3.01 -2.73 6.94
N ILE A 297 3.20 -2.95 8.23
CA ILE A 297 2.13 -3.18 9.21
C ILE A 297 2.18 -2.02 10.19
N ILE A 298 1.05 -1.34 10.35
CA ILE A 298 0.93 -0.16 11.21
C ILE A 298 -0.16 -0.40 12.26
N ASP A 299 0.08 0.08 13.47
CA ASP A 299 -0.92 0.18 14.52
C ASP A 299 -2.00 1.20 14.12
N ALA A 300 -3.25 0.76 14.01
CA ALA A 300 -4.35 1.61 13.54
C ALA A 300 -4.75 2.72 14.53
N LYS A 301 -4.30 2.65 15.79
CA LYS A 301 -4.60 3.64 16.84
C LYS A 301 -3.51 4.69 16.94
N THR A 302 -2.25 4.28 16.95
CA THR A 302 -1.10 5.19 17.14
C THR A 302 -0.44 5.60 15.83
N GLY A 303 -0.54 4.77 14.78
CA GLY A 303 0.16 4.97 13.52
C GLY A 303 1.61 4.47 13.56
N HIS A 304 2.05 3.88 14.67
CA HIS A 304 3.40 3.32 14.77
C HIS A 304 3.59 2.16 13.82
N VAL A 305 4.79 2.05 13.25
CA VAL A 305 5.19 0.85 12.52
C VAL A 305 5.26 -0.30 13.53
N LEU A 306 4.49 -1.35 13.28
CA LEU A 306 4.62 -2.60 14.02
C LEU A 306 5.68 -3.48 13.36
N GLU A 307 5.68 -3.50 12.02
CA GLU A 307 6.64 -4.24 11.23
C GLU A 307 6.76 -3.64 9.83
N ALA A 308 7.98 -3.53 9.32
CA ALA A 308 8.26 -3.21 7.92
C ALA A 308 9.21 -4.26 7.36
N ARG A 309 8.89 -4.84 6.20
CA ARG A 309 9.72 -5.80 5.48
C ARG A 309 9.89 -5.31 4.06
N LEU A 310 11.05 -4.79 3.72
CA LEU A 310 11.31 -4.16 2.43
C LEU A 310 12.48 -4.86 1.74
N GLY A 311 12.37 -5.09 0.43
CA GLY A 311 13.41 -5.74 -0.34
C GLY A 311 14.66 -4.86 -0.50
N ARG A 312 14.51 -3.53 -0.50
CA ARG A 312 15.63 -2.59 -0.58
C ARG A 312 16.23 -2.35 0.82
N PRO A 313 17.53 -2.61 1.04
CA PRO A 313 18.19 -2.28 2.30
C PRO A 313 18.26 -0.77 2.50
N ASN A 314 18.29 -0.32 3.76
CA ASN A 314 18.46 1.09 4.12
C ASN A 314 19.87 1.43 4.61
N HIS A 315 20.80 0.48 4.59
CA HIS A 315 22.21 0.67 4.87
C HIS A 315 23.06 -0.40 4.16
N THR A 316 24.32 -0.10 3.87
CA THR A 316 25.22 -0.89 3.00
C THR A 316 25.51 -2.31 3.50
N THR A 317 25.42 -2.51 4.81
CA THR A 317 25.69 -3.79 5.48
C THR A 317 24.56 -4.80 5.35
N TYR A 318 23.37 -4.35 4.96
CA TYR A 318 22.18 -5.19 4.90
C TYR A 318 21.86 -5.64 3.46
N ALA A 319 21.36 -6.86 3.32
CA ALA A 319 20.89 -7.39 2.05
C ALA A 319 19.47 -6.91 1.71
N ASN A 320 18.64 -6.71 2.73
CA ASN A 320 17.27 -6.20 2.66
C ASN A 320 16.94 -5.51 3.99
N PHE A 321 15.68 -5.17 4.26
CA PHE A 321 15.30 -4.43 5.46
C PHE A 321 14.13 -5.10 6.18
N MET A 322 14.32 -5.34 7.47
CA MET A 322 13.27 -5.63 8.43
C MET A 322 13.39 -4.67 9.61
N LEU A 323 12.27 -4.06 10.00
CA LEU A 323 12.14 -3.28 11.23
C LEU A 323 10.94 -3.80 12.00
N LYS A 324 11.12 -4.24 13.24
CA LYS A 324 10.06 -4.85 14.05
C LYS A 324 9.98 -4.20 15.42
N LEU A 325 8.79 -3.71 15.78
CA LEU A 325 8.53 -3.13 17.10
C LEU A 325 8.57 -4.23 18.15
N THR A 326 9.38 -4.05 19.19
CA THR A 326 9.50 -4.98 20.31
C THR A 326 8.87 -4.42 21.58
N ALA A 327 8.87 -3.09 21.74
CA ALA A 327 8.19 -2.42 22.84
C ALA A 327 7.76 -1.00 22.47
N ALA A 328 6.64 -0.54 23.02
CA ALA A 328 6.22 0.85 23.01
C ALA A 328 5.92 1.27 24.45
N THR A 329 6.68 2.23 24.97
CA THR A 329 6.53 2.76 26.33
C THR A 329 5.98 4.18 26.26
N PRO A 330 4.70 4.39 26.63
CA PRO A 330 4.08 5.72 26.60
C PRO A 330 4.66 6.64 27.69
N PRO A 331 4.37 7.95 27.65
CA PRO A 331 4.67 8.85 28.76
C PRO A 331 3.87 8.47 30.03
N PRO A 332 4.42 8.76 31.23
CA PRO A 332 5.70 9.42 31.47
C PRO A 332 6.93 8.48 31.44
N GLU A 333 6.74 7.15 31.39
CA GLU A 333 7.84 6.18 31.51
C GLU A 333 8.76 6.14 30.29
N GLY A 334 8.30 6.57 29.13
CA GLY A 334 9.06 6.55 27.89
C GLY A 334 10.40 7.29 27.99
N GLU A 335 10.44 8.48 28.60
CA GLU A 335 11.70 9.22 28.79
C GLU A 335 12.71 8.43 29.63
N LYS A 336 12.25 7.75 30.68
CA LYS A 336 13.11 6.90 31.51
C LYS A 336 13.69 5.74 30.70
N VAL A 337 12.86 5.08 29.89
CA VAL A 337 13.31 3.99 29.00
C VAL A 337 14.34 4.48 27.99
N TRP A 338 14.12 5.66 27.40
CA TRP A 338 15.06 6.29 26.48
C TRP A 338 16.41 6.53 27.13
N ARG A 339 16.43 7.26 28.26
CA ARG A 339 17.67 7.58 28.99
C ARG A 339 18.42 6.33 29.45
N GLU A 340 17.69 5.33 29.95
CA GLU A 340 18.27 4.06 30.38
C GLU A 340 18.90 3.30 29.21
N ALA A 341 18.27 3.27 28.03
CA ALA A 341 18.84 2.64 26.84
C ALA A 341 20.16 3.30 26.42
N LEU A 342 20.20 4.64 26.37
CA LEU A 342 21.43 5.38 26.03
C LEU A 342 22.55 5.13 27.04
N ALA A 343 22.23 5.15 28.34
CA ALA A 343 23.20 4.89 29.39
C ALA A 343 23.67 3.43 29.43
N ALA A 344 22.78 2.48 29.15
CA ALA A 344 23.09 1.05 29.14
C ALA A 344 24.10 0.69 28.04
N HIS A 345 24.06 1.38 26.89
CA HIS A 345 25.01 1.16 25.78
C HIS A 345 26.47 1.38 26.20
N TRP A 346 26.72 2.36 27.08
CA TRP A 346 28.06 2.70 27.57
C TRP A 346 28.38 2.13 28.96
N ARG A 347 27.44 1.38 29.55
CA ARG A 347 27.59 0.83 30.90
C ARG A 347 28.72 -0.19 30.94
N ASN A 348 29.65 0.00 31.87
CA ASN A 348 30.83 -0.86 32.08
C ASN A 348 31.80 -0.91 30.88
N CYS A 349 31.73 0.07 29.97
CA CYS A 349 32.69 0.16 28.89
C CYS A 349 34.05 0.68 29.40
N PRO A 350 35.18 0.19 28.85
CA PRO A 350 36.48 0.76 29.17
C PRO A 350 36.48 2.26 28.91
N THR A 351 37.15 3.03 29.78
CA THR A 351 37.53 4.41 29.46
C THR A 351 38.49 4.37 28.27
N GLU A 352 38.21 5.15 27.24
CA GLU A 352 39.16 5.33 26.13
C GLU A 352 40.48 5.87 26.70
N ASN A 353 41.60 5.21 26.35
CA ASN A 353 42.95 5.67 26.69
C ASN A 353 43.34 6.88 25.84
#